data_AF-M1US41-F1
#
_entry.id   AF-M1US41-F1
#
_cell.length_a   1.000
_cell.length_b   1.000
_cell.length_c   1.000
_cell.angle_alpha   90.00
_cell.angle_beta   90.00
_cell.angle_gamma   90.00
#
_symmetry.space_group_name_H-M   'P 1'
#
loop_
_entity.id
_entity.type
_entity.pdbx_description
1 polymer ?
#
loop_
_entity_poly.entity_id
_entity_poly.type
_entity_poly.pdbx_seq_one_letter_code
_entity_poly.pdbx_strand_id
1 'polypeptide(L)'
;MSHSNQRLEQALAEMWRRHLRECETATDFKNHALPLARIKKIIKSDEDVRMVSAEAPIIFGKACELFVQELTLRAWAITEEAKRRTLQRSDVSAAIQKTDIFDFLIDIVPKEDLLVSQPNVHGSLSAPPVHALYANRMEHGHGTETGM
;
A
#
# COMPACT_ATOMS: atom_id res chain seq x y z
N MET A 1 -2.19 21.82 16.51
CA MET A 1 -1.59 21.09 15.37
C MET A 1 -0.18 20.66 15.76
N SER A 2 0.25 19.43 15.46
CA SER A 2 1.65 19.03 15.66
C SER A 2 2.57 19.74 14.65
N HIS A 3 3.82 20.01 15.02
CA HIS A 3 4.80 20.61 14.11
C HIS A 3 5.03 19.79 12.83
N SER A 4 4.94 18.46 12.93
CA SER A 4 5.03 17.55 11.78
C SER A 4 3.90 17.79 10.77
N ASN A 5 2.65 17.86 11.25
CA ASN A 5 1.51 18.10 10.39
C ASN A 5 1.58 19.49 9.73
N GLN A 6 2.04 20.51 10.46
CA GLN A 6 2.26 21.84 9.88
C GLN A 6 3.29 21.84 8.74
N ARG A 7 4.39 21.07 8.86
CA ARG A 7 5.39 20.97 7.78
C ARG A 7 4.85 20.25 6.55
N LEU A 8 4.04 19.21 6.74
CA LEU A 8 3.35 18.51 5.64
C LEU A 8 2.42 19.46 4.89
N GLU A 9 1.56 20.18 5.61
CA GLU A 9 0.63 21.15 5.00
C GLU A 9 1.36 22.24 4.21
N GLN A 10 2.48 22.75 4.73
CA GLN A 10 3.32 23.71 4.00
C GLN A 10 3.92 23.12 2.72
N ALA A 11 4.42 21.88 2.78
CA ALA A 11 4.98 21.19 1.62
C ALA A 11 3.91 20.93 0.55
N LEU A 12 2.72 20.48 0.95
CA LEU A 12 1.58 20.29 0.07
C LEU A 12 1.15 21.61 -0.57
N ALA A 13 1.01 22.68 0.22
CA ALA A 13 0.63 23.99 -0.29
C ALA A 13 1.64 24.55 -1.31
N GLU A 14 2.95 24.36 -1.09
CA GLU A 14 3.97 24.76 -2.06
C GLU A 14 3.88 23.93 -3.35
N MET A 15 3.76 22.60 -3.23
CA MET A 15 3.65 21.69 -4.37
C MET A 15 2.43 22.03 -5.24
N TRP A 16 1.25 22.21 -4.62
CA TRP A 16 0.04 22.61 -5.32
C TRP A 16 0.16 23.98 -5.98
N ARG A 17 0.75 24.97 -5.30
CA ARG A 17 0.96 26.31 -5.87
C ARG A 17 1.90 26.27 -7.08
N ARG A 18 2.96 25.47 -7.00
CA ARG A 18 3.88 25.25 -8.11
C ARG A 18 3.14 24.63 -9.30
N HIS A 19 2.42 23.54 -9.10
CA HIS A 19 1.74 22.85 -10.19
C HIS A 19 0.59 23.65 -10.79
N LEU A 20 -0.13 24.44 -9.99
CA LEU A 20 -1.17 25.32 -10.51
C LEU A 20 -0.58 26.35 -11.49
N ARG A 21 0.56 26.97 -11.13
CA ARG A 21 1.29 27.89 -12.03
C ARG A 21 1.80 27.20 -13.30
N GLU A 22 2.30 25.97 -13.18
CA GLU A 22 2.71 25.18 -14.34
C GLU A 22 1.53 24.91 -15.28
N CYS A 23 0.36 24.57 -14.75
CA CYS A 23 -0.85 24.34 -15.54
C CYS A 23 -1.37 25.63 -16.22
N GLU A 24 -1.31 26.78 -15.54
CA GLU A 24 -1.73 28.07 -16.11
C GLU A 24 -0.84 28.55 -17.27
N THR A 25 0.44 28.18 -17.23
CA THR A 25 1.44 28.60 -18.22
C THR A 25 1.70 27.55 -19.31
N ALA A 26 1.08 26.38 -19.21
CA ALA A 26 1.28 25.27 -20.13
C ALA A 26 0.72 25.60 -21.53
N THR A 27 1.59 25.57 -22.53
CA THR A 27 1.25 25.80 -23.94
C THR A 27 1.44 24.56 -24.82
N ASP A 28 2.12 23.53 -24.33
CA ASP A 28 2.37 22.26 -25.04
C ASP A 28 1.91 21.06 -24.22
N PHE A 29 1.05 20.23 -24.83
CA PHE A 29 0.49 19.01 -24.26
C PHE A 29 1.11 17.76 -24.89
N LYS A 30 2.35 17.81 -25.38
CA LYS A 30 3.01 16.63 -25.98
C LYS A 30 3.85 15.86 -24.98
N ASN A 31 4.42 16.55 -24.00
CA ASN A 31 5.35 15.97 -23.03
C ASN A 31 4.61 15.58 -21.74
N HIS A 32 4.27 14.30 -21.62
CA HIS A 32 3.62 13.75 -20.43
C HIS A 32 4.56 12.82 -19.68
N ALA A 33 4.56 12.91 -18.34
CA ALA A 33 5.31 11.98 -17.50
C ALA A 33 4.79 10.53 -17.61
N LEU A 34 3.49 10.38 -17.92
CA LEU A 34 2.82 9.09 -18.02
C LEU A 34 2.34 8.81 -19.46
N PRO A 35 2.44 7.57 -19.96
CA PRO A 35 2.04 7.24 -21.32
C PRO A 35 0.52 7.27 -21.49
N LEU A 36 0.01 8.20 -22.31
CA LEU A 36 -1.43 8.38 -22.57
C LEU A 36 -2.14 7.11 -23.03
N ALA A 37 -1.47 6.28 -23.84
CA ALA A 37 -2.05 5.02 -24.31
C ALA A 37 -2.34 4.03 -23.16
N ARG A 38 -1.53 4.02 -22.10
CA ARG A 38 -1.78 3.17 -20.92
C ARG A 38 -2.91 3.74 -20.07
N ILE A 39 -2.95 5.05 -19.89
CA ILE A 39 -4.05 5.74 -19.21
C ILE A 39 -5.38 5.43 -19.91
N LYS A 40 -5.44 5.59 -21.24
CA LYS A 40 -6.63 5.25 -22.03
C LYS A 40 -7.04 3.78 -21.89
N LYS A 41 -6.08 2.85 -21.83
CA LYS A 41 -6.37 1.42 -21.60
C LYS A 41 -6.97 1.15 -20.22
N ILE A 42 -6.51 1.85 -19.18
CA ILE A 42 -7.08 1.73 -17.82
C ILE A 42 -8.50 2.31 -17.79
N ILE A 43 -8.73 3.48 -18.39
CA ILE A 43 -10.09 4.05 -18.48
C ILE A 43 -11.06 3.09 -19.21
N LYS A 44 -10.57 2.39 -20.23
CA LYS A 44 -11.34 1.43 -21.05
C LYS A 44 -11.39 0.01 -20.47
N SER A 45 -10.80 -0.26 -19.30
CA SER A 45 -10.96 -1.57 -18.64
C SER A 45 -12.33 -1.72 -17.98
N ASP A 46 -13.03 -0.60 -17.76
CA ASP A 46 -14.44 -0.60 -17.43
C ASP A 46 -15.26 -0.90 -18.70
N GLU A 47 -16.04 -1.97 -18.66
CA GLU A 47 -16.82 -2.48 -19.80
C GLU A 47 -17.90 -1.50 -20.27
N ASP A 48 -18.39 -0.64 -19.37
CA ASP A 48 -19.42 0.36 -19.68
C ASP A 48 -18.84 1.58 -20.43
N VAL A 49 -17.51 1.72 -20.48
CA VAL A 49 -16.85 2.85 -21.15
C VAL A 49 -16.64 2.58 -22.64
N ARG A 50 -17.52 3.15 -23.48
CA ARG A 50 -17.47 2.99 -24.94
C ARG A 50 -16.47 3.90 -25.64
N MET A 51 -16.52 5.20 -25.36
CA MET A 51 -15.65 6.20 -26.00
C MET A 51 -14.95 7.03 -24.93
N VAL A 52 -13.73 7.46 -25.23
CA VAL A 52 -12.91 8.31 -24.35
C VAL A 52 -12.41 9.47 -25.19
N SER A 53 -12.75 10.70 -24.77
CA SER A 53 -12.24 11.92 -25.39
C SER A 53 -10.72 11.94 -25.41
N ALA A 54 -10.11 12.58 -26.41
CA ALA A 54 -8.65 12.74 -26.46
C ALA A 54 -8.11 13.57 -25.28
N GLU A 55 -8.93 14.45 -24.70
CA GLU A 55 -8.57 15.31 -23.57
C GLU A 55 -8.50 14.55 -22.25
N ALA A 56 -9.34 13.52 -22.06
CA ALA A 56 -9.42 12.81 -20.79
C ALA A 56 -8.09 12.14 -20.39
N PRO A 57 -7.38 11.39 -21.26
CA PRO A 57 -6.07 10.85 -20.92
C PRO A 57 -5.02 11.92 -20.57
N ILE A 58 -5.09 13.12 -21.17
CA ILE A 58 -4.17 14.23 -20.90
C ILE A 58 -4.39 14.74 -19.47
N ILE A 59 -5.65 15.00 -19.11
CA ILE A 59 -6.05 15.45 -17.77
C ILE A 59 -5.70 14.39 -16.72
N PHE A 60 -6.03 13.12 -16.98
CA PHE A 60 -5.65 12.02 -16.08
C PHE A 60 -4.14 11.88 -15.95
N GLY A 61 -3.37 12.12 -17.01
CA GLY A 61 -1.91 12.11 -16.93
C GLY A 61 -1.39 13.09 -15.89
N LYS A 62 -1.88 14.34 -15.92
CA LYS A 62 -1.50 15.34 -14.92
C LYS A 62 -2.08 15.04 -13.54
N ALA A 63 -3.34 14.63 -13.46
CA ALA A 63 -3.98 14.29 -12.19
C ALA A 63 -3.26 13.11 -11.48
N CYS A 64 -2.88 12.07 -12.22
CA CYS A 64 -2.12 10.94 -11.68
C CYS A 64 -0.71 11.36 -11.22
N GLU A 65 -0.04 12.28 -11.94
CA GLU A 65 1.24 12.85 -11.49
C GLU A 65 1.09 13.53 -10.12
N LEU A 66 0.08 14.38 -9.97
CA LEU A 66 -0.21 15.10 -8.71
C LEU A 66 -0.62 14.14 -7.59
N PHE A 67 -1.48 13.17 -7.91
CA PHE A 67 -1.94 12.15 -6.96
C PHE A 67 -0.77 11.34 -6.39
N VAL A 68 0.13 10.86 -7.24
CA VAL A 68 1.31 10.10 -6.79
C VAL A 68 2.21 10.96 -5.91
N GLN A 69 2.46 12.22 -6.29
CA GLN A 69 3.27 13.13 -5.47
C GLN A 69 2.66 13.41 -4.10
N GLU A 70 1.36 13.73 -4.06
CA GLU A 70 0.66 14.02 -2.81
C GLU A 70 0.62 12.80 -1.87
N LEU A 71 0.23 11.63 -2.39
CA LEU A 71 0.22 10.40 -1.61
C LEU A 71 1.62 10.07 -1.07
N THR A 72 2.65 10.28 -1.90
CA THR A 72 4.05 10.08 -1.50
C THR A 72 4.48 11.04 -0.39
N LEU A 73 4.14 12.34 -0.47
CA LEU A 73 4.46 13.31 0.58
C LEU A 73 3.77 12.98 1.90
N ARG A 74 2.48 12.61 1.85
CA ARG A 74 1.72 12.21 3.04
C ARG A 74 2.30 10.94 3.68
N ALA A 75 2.65 9.94 2.87
CA ALA A 75 3.28 8.71 3.37
C ALA A 75 4.70 8.98 3.90
N TRP A 76 5.48 9.84 3.24
CA TRP A 76 6.82 10.21 3.67
C TRP A 76 6.83 10.92 5.03
N ALA A 77 5.84 11.77 5.33
CA ALA A 77 5.72 12.38 6.65
C ALA A 77 5.62 11.33 7.77
N ILE A 78 4.93 10.21 7.51
CA ILE A 78 4.81 9.09 8.46
C ILE A 78 6.15 8.34 8.59
N THR A 79 6.86 8.14 7.48
CA THR A 79 8.22 7.60 7.49
C THR A 79 9.17 8.44 8.36
N GLU A 80 9.13 9.76 8.21
CA GLU A 80 9.96 10.70 8.98
C GLU A 80 9.57 10.75 10.45
N GLU A 81 8.27 10.74 10.78
CA GLU A 81 7.77 10.64 12.16
C GLU A 81 8.30 9.38 12.86
N ALA A 82 8.40 8.27 12.12
CA ALA A 82 8.99 7.02 12.60
C ALA A 82 10.53 7.01 12.57
N LYS A 83 11.19 8.14 12.28
CA LYS A 83 12.65 8.31 12.17
C LYS A 83 13.30 7.36 11.16
N ARG A 84 12.55 6.93 10.14
CA ARG A 84 13.04 6.08 9.05
C ARG A 84 13.43 6.93 7.85
N ARG A 85 14.21 6.33 6.94
CA ARG A 85 14.61 6.92 5.65
C ARG A 85 14.19 6.06 4.46
N THR A 86 13.44 5.00 4.72
CA THR A 86 12.92 4.06 3.72
C THR A 86 11.40 4.05 3.86
N LEU A 87 10.73 4.49 2.79
CA LEU A 87 9.28 4.47 2.68
C LEU A 87 8.79 3.02 2.64
N GLN A 88 7.79 2.69 3.45
CA GLN A 88 7.23 1.36 3.56
C GLN A 88 5.75 1.34 3.17
N ARG A 89 5.23 0.14 2.87
CA ARG A 89 3.81 -0.05 2.54
C ARG A 89 2.89 0.36 3.70
N SER A 90 3.30 0.10 4.94
CA SER A 90 2.61 0.57 6.15
C SER A 90 2.45 2.09 6.21
N ASP A 91 3.43 2.85 5.73
CA ASP A 91 3.35 4.32 5.68
C ASP A 91 2.26 4.79 4.71
N VAL A 92 2.18 4.14 3.53
CA VAL A 92 1.14 4.43 2.53
C VAL A 92 -0.24 4.09 3.09
N SER A 93 -0.40 2.91 3.70
CA SER A 93 -1.65 2.52 4.33
C SER A 93 -2.09 3.49 5.43
N ALA A 94 -1.15 3.95 6.27
CA ALA A 94 -1.43 4.92 7.31
C ALA A 94 -1.76 6.32 6.75
N ALA A 95 -1.15 6.74 5.64
CA ALA A 95 -1.45 8.01 4.99
C ALA A 95 -2.86 8.03 4.38
N ILE A 96 -3.27 6.93 3.74
CA ILE A 96 -4.62 6.73 3.21
C ILE A 96 -5.65 6.87 4.34
N GLN A 97 -5.44 6.18 5.47
CA GLN A 97 -6.36 6.22 6.61
C GLN A 97 -6.47 7.60 7.30
N LYS A 98 -5.45 8.45 7.17
CA LYS A 98 -5.44 9.81 7.75
C LYS A 98 -6.02 10.87 6.80
N THR A 99 -6.42 10.49 5.58
CA THR A 99 -6.77 11.43 4.51
C THR A 99 -8.08 11.00 3.86
N ASP A 100 -9.20 11.59 4.25
CA ASP A 100 -10.56 11.20 3.82
C ASP A 100 -10.73 11.12 2.29
N ILE A 101 -10.07 12.02 1.53
CA ILE A 101 -10.15 12.01 0.05
C ILE A 101 -9.54 10.74 -0.58
N PHE A 102 -8.80 9.93 0.19
CA PHE A 102 -8.19 8.67 -0.24
C PHE A 102 -9.00 7.43 0.15
N ASP A 103 -10.21 7.58 0.69
CA ASP A 103 -11.05 6.45 1.10
C ASP A 103 -11.35 5.45 -0.03
N PHE A 104 -11.32 5.89 -1.29
CA PHE A 104 -11.44 5.01 -2.47
C PHE A 104 -10.33 3.95 -2.58
N LEU A 105 -9.26 4.05 -1.77
CA LEU A 105 -8.13 3.12 -1.75
C LEU A 105 -8.17 2.10 -0.61
N ILE A 106 -9.15 2.18 0.30
CA ILE A 106 -9.19 1.32 1.50
C ILE A 106 -9.17 -0.17 1.13
N ASP A 107 -9.96 -0.56 0.13
CA ASP A 107 -10.05 -1.95 -0.31
C ASP A 107 -8.86 -2.40 -1.17
N ILE A 108 -8.07 -1.45 -1.69
CA ILE A 108 -6.91 -1.71 -2.55
C ILE A 108 -5.63 -1.86 -1.70
N VAL A 109 -5.51 -1.06 -0.64
CA VAL A 109 -4.36 -1.04 0.26
C VAL A 109 -4.80 -1.47 1.65
N PRO A 110 -4.93 -2.79 1.89
CA PRO A 110 -5.38 -3.30 3.19
C PRO A 110 -4.41 -2.85 4.28
N LYS A 111 -4.98 -2.61 5.46
CA LYS A 111 -4.20 -2.29 6.65
C LYS A 111 -3.27 -3.46 6.93
N GLU A 112 -2.00 -3.18 7.20
CA GLU A 112 -1.16 -4.19 7.82
C GLU A 112 -1.71 -4.40 9.23
N ASP A 113 -2.41 -5.52 9.42
CA ASP A 113 -2.73 -6.00 10.75
C ASP A 113 -1.39 -6.12 11.47
N LEU A 114 -1.19 -5.24 12.46
CA LEU A 114 -0.22 -5.48 13.50
C LEU A 114 -0.67 -6.77 14.15
N LEU A 115 -0.20 -7.91 13.62
CA LEU A 115 -0.34 -9.19 14.28
C LEU A 115 0.14 -8.91 15.70
N VAL A 116 -0.83 -8.94 16.60
CA VAL A 116 -0.64 -8.69 18.01
C VAL A 116 0.43 -9.69 18.41
N SER A 117 1.67 -9.21 18.53
CA SER A 117 2.69 -9.86 19.33
C SER A 117 2.08 -9.88 20.72
N GLN A 118 1.34 -10.93 21.03
CA GLN A 118 0.89 -11.15 22.39
C GLN A 118 2.17 -11.07 23.23
N PRO A 119 2.22 -10.18 24.24
CA PRO A 119 3.29 -10.31 25.23
C PRO A 119 3.13 -11.73 25.77
N ASN A 120 4.17 -12.54 25.59
CA ASN A 120 4.20 -13.92 26.04
C ASN A 120 4.22 -13.91 27.58
N VAL A 121 3.05 -13.67 28.17
CA VAL A 121 2.78 -13.86 29.60
C VAL A 121 2.13 -15.21 29.67
N HIS A 122 2.93 -16.22 29.98
CA HIS A 122 2.63 -17.48 30.69
C HIS A 122 3.56 -18.57 30.17
N GLY A 123 4.57 -18.91 30.99
CA GLY A 123 5.36 -20.10 30.77
C GLY A 123 4.49 -21.34 30.88
N SER A 124 4.46 -22.17 29.84
CA SER A 124 4.15 -23.60 29.91
C SER A 124 4.30 -24.25 28.52
N LEU A 125 5.29 -25.15 28.41
CA LEU A 125 5.41 -26.27 27.46
C LEU A 125 5.40 -25.92 25.96
N SER A 126 6.61 -25.81 25.39
CA SER A 126 6.86 -25.86 23.96
C SER A 126 6.36 -27.17 23.34
N ALA A 127 5.44 -27.08 22.38
CA ALA A 127 5.09 -28.22 21.53
C ALA A 127 6.30 -28.62 20.67
N PRO A 128 6.56 -29.93 20.44
CA PRO A 128 7.70 -30.37 19.65
C PRO A 128 7.51 -29.98 18.16
N PRO A 129 8.62 -29.80 17.41
CA PRO A 129 8.56 -29.54 15.98
C PRO A 129 7.79 -30.64 15.23
N VAL A 130 6.97 -30.23 14.26
CA VAL A 130 6.04 -31.06 13.46
C VAL A 130 6.71 -32.31 12.83
N HIS A 131 8.04 -32.33 12.72
CA HIS A 131 8.80 -33.47 12.24
C HIS A 131 8.75 -34.71 13.17
N ALA A 132 8.44 -34.53 14.46
CA ALA A 132 8.36 -35.64 15.42
C ALA A 132 7.08 -36.49 15.29
N LEU A 133 6.05 -36.00 14.59
CA LEU A 133 4.77 -36.72 14.43
C LEU A 133 4.82 -37.84 13.38
N TYR A 134 5.86 -37.88 12.54
CA TYR A 134 6.00 -38.87 11.48
C TYR A 134 6.88 -40.08 11.86
N ALA A 135 7.54 -40.05 13.02
CA ALA A 135 8.53 -41.08 13.40
C ALA A 135 7.95 -42.31 14.13
N ASN A 136 6.66 -42.32 14.50
CA ASN A 136 6.05 -43.41 15.30
C ASN A 136 5.09 -44.34 14.50
N ARG A 137 5.28 -44.50 13.18
CA ARG A 137 4.43 -45.41 12.36
C ARG A 137 5.18 -46.57 11.71
N MET A 138 6.22 -47.10 12.35
CA MET A 138 6.61 -48.50 12.16
C MET A 138 7.12 -49.00 13.48
N GLU A 139 6.29 -49.78 14.19
CA GLU A 139 6.66 -50.76 15.21
C GLU A 139 5.34 -51.16 15.91
N HIS A 140 5.02 -52.46 15.92
CA HIS A 140 3.93 -53.16 16.64
C HIS A 140 2.61 -53.45 15.89
N GLY A 141 2.70 -54.40 14.95
CA GLY A 141 1.60 -55.35 14.71
C GLY A 141 1.67 -56.51 15.72
N HIS A 142 0.51 -56.80 16.32
CA HIS A 142 0.08 -58.02 17.05
C HIS A 142 0.85 -59.32 16.70
N GLY A 143 1.07 -60.34 17.55
CA GLY A 143 0.60 -60.72 18.89
C GLY A 143 0.82 -62.24 19.10
N THR A 144 0.67 -62.69 20.35
CA THR A 144 0.40 -64.07 20.88
C THR A 144 1.50 -65.16 20.93
N GLU A 145 1.94 -65.46 22.17
CA GLU A 145 1.97 -66.78 22.88
C GLU A 145 1.94 -68.08 22.04
N THR A 146 2.78 -69.11 22.22
CA THR A 146 2.98 -70.07 23.34
C THR A 146 4.08 -71.06 22.88
N GLY A 147 5.05 -71.51 23.67
CA GLY A 147 4.95 -72.71 24.50
C GLY A 147 5.68 -73.94 23.88
N MET A 148 6.77 -74.35 24.54
CA MET A 148 7.68 -75.51 24.32
C MET A 148 8.75 -75.39 23.23
#